data_AF-A0A0L0K1T2-F1
#
_entry.id   AF-A0A0L0K1T2-F1
#
_cell.length_a   1.000
_cell.length_b   1.000
_cell.length_c   1.000
_cell.angle_alpha   90.00
_cell.angle_beta   90.00
_cell.angle_gamma   90.00
#
_symmetry.space_group_name_H-M   'P 1'
#
loop_
_entity.id
_entity.type
_entity.pdbx_description
1 polymer ?
#
loop_
_entity_poly.entity_id
_entity_poly.type
_entity_poly.pdbx_seq_one_letter_code
_entity_poly.pdbx_strand_id
1 'polypeptide(L)' 'MMRHNLPTDRWVKSSYSADTNGQCVESQLVDSAQVAVGDSKDRSRGAFVFPTGSWTSFVGAVKQDELPYA' A
#
# COMPACT_ATOMS: atom_id res chain seq x y z
N MET A 1 8.48 18.08 -0.39
CA MET A 1 8.95 16.72 -0.73
C MET A 1 7.73 15.84 -0.88
N MET A 2 7.29 15.64 -2.12
CA MET A 2 6.11 14.85 -2.45
C MET A 2 6.53 13.39 -2.54
N ARG A 3 5.81 12.49 -1.86
CA ARG A 3 5.83 11.07 -2.22
C ARG A 3 5.23 10.97 -3.61
N HIS A 4 6.05 10.93 -4.67
CA HIS A 4 5.59 10.81 -6.07
C HIS A 4 4.38 11.71 -6.46
N ASN A 5 4.37 13.00 -6.10
CA ASN A 5 3.26 13.94 -6.40
C ASN A 5 1.86 13.46 -5.91
N LEU A 6 1.79 12.59 -4.90
CA LEU A 6 0.54 12.07 -4.35
C LEU A 6 -0.02 12.99 -3.24
N PRO A 7 -1.36 13.11 -3.12
CA PRO A 7 -2.00 13.77 -1.98
C PRO A 7 -1.50 13.18 -0.65
N THR A 8 -1.28 14.03 0.36
CA THR A 8 -0.77 13.60 1.67
C THR A 8 -1.88 13.27 2.66
N ASP A 9 -3.11 13.67 2.38
CA ASP A 9 -4.29 13.61 3.24
C ASP A 9 -5.17 12.38 3.03
N ARG A 10 -4.97 11.62 1.94
CA ARG A 10 -5.80 10.46 1.58
C ARG A 10 -5.20 9.11 2.01
N TRP A 11 -4.11 9.11 2.78
CA TRP A 11 -3.46 7.89 3.27
C TRP A 11 -4.24 7.25 4.42
N VAL A 12 -4.50 5.95 4.30
CA VAL A 12 -5.12 5.11 5.33
C VAL A 12 -4.10 4.09 5.81
N LYS A 13 -3.77 4.15 7.10
CA LYS A 13 -2.91 3.16 7.76
C LYS A 13 -3.68 1.85 7.96
N SER A 14 -3.03 0.72 7.72
CA SER A 14 -3.60 -0.60 7.99
C SER A 14 -3.91 -0.78 9.48
N SER A 15 -5.05 -1.37 9.82
CA SER A 15 -5.40 -1.74 11.20
C SER A 15 -4.46 -2.83 11.77
N TYR A 16 -3.84 -3.62 10.90
CA TYR A 16 -2.82 -4.61 11.27
C TYR A 16 -1.46 -3.96 11.59
N SER A 17 -1.31 -2.66 11.35
CA SER A 17 -0.11 -1.89 11.68
C SER A 17 -0.18 -1.23 13.06
N ALA A 18 -0.85 -1.89 14.01
CA ALA A 18 -0.79 -1.53 15.43
C ALA A 18 0.65 -1.69 15.97
N ASP A 19 0.92 -1.12 17.14
CA ASP A 19 2.27 -0.98 17.73
C ASP A 19 3.00 -2.31 18.04
N THR A 20 2.39 -3.45 17.71
CA THR A 20 2.97 -4.78 17.86
C THR A 20 3.76 -5.16 16.60
N ASN A 21 5.08 -5.21 16.70
CA ASN A 21 6.03 -5.76 15.71
C ASN A 21 6.33 -4.94 14.44
N GLY A 22 5.83 -3.70 14.32
CA GLY A 22 6.48 -2.72 13.47
C GLY A 22 6.41 -2.96 11.96
N GLN A 23 5.43 -3.72 11.47
CA GLN A 23 5.11 -3.78 10.05
C GLN A 23 4.05 -2.72 9.74
N CYS A 24 4.50 -1.53 9.33
CA CYS A 24 3.63 -0.37 9.18
C CYS A 24 3.35 -0.05 7.71
N VAL A 25 2.19 -0.49 7.23
CA VAL A 25 1.74 -0.25 5.85
C VAL A 25 0.62 0.77 5.86
N GLU A 26 0.69 1.72 4.94
CA GLU A 26 -0.41 2.62 4.60
C GLU A 26 -0.70 2.55 3.10
N SER A 27 -1.94 2.81 2.73
CA SER A 27 -2.38 2.78 1.34
C SER A 27 -3.27 3.98 1.01
N GLN A 28 -3.36 4.31 -0.26
CA GLN A 28 -4.20 5.40 -0.75
C GLN A 28 -4.71 5.07 -2.16
N LEU A 29 -5.97 5.42 -2.43
CA LEU A 29 -6.49 5.46 -3.79
C LEU A 29 -5.98 6.74 -4.49
N VAL A 30 -5.41 6.55 -5.66
CA VAL A 30 -4.89 7.62 -6.52
C VAL A 30 -5.84 7.79 -7.71
N ASP A 31 -5.90 9.00 -8.26
CA ASP A 31 -6.67 9.29 -9.46
C ASP A 31 -6.25 8.34 -10.61
N SER A 32 -7.17 8.05 -11.54
CA SER A 32 -6.96 7.11 -12.66
C SER A 32 -6.83 5.62 -12.27
N ALA A 33 -7.63 5.16 -11.29
CA ALA A 33 -7.75 3.74 -10.92
C ALA A 33 -6.40 3.09 -10.53
N GLN A 34 -5.68 3.76 -9.65
CA GLN A 34 -4.41 3.29 -9.10
C GLN A 34 -4.46 3.22 -7.57
N VAL A 35 -3.64 2.33 -7.02
CA VAL A 35 -3.44 2.15 -5.58
C VAL A 35 -1.98 2.42 -5.27
N ALA A 36 -1.73 3.34 -4.36
CA ALA A 36 -0.41 3.58 -3.80
C ALA A 36 -0.28 2.85 -2.45
N VAL A 37 0.87 2.20 -2.24
CA VAL A 37 1.21 1.47 -1.02
C VAL A 37 2.56 1.95 -0.53
N GLY A 38 2.63 2.35 0.74
CA GLY A 38 3.81 2.96 1.32
C GLY A 38 4.12 2.44 2.72
N ASP A 39 5.38 2.61 3.12
CA ASP A 39 5.83 2.38 4.49
C ASP A 39 5.47 3.61 5.33
N SER A 40 4.67 3.41 6.38
CA SER A 40 4.31 4.52 7.30
C SER A 40 5.49 4.98 8.14
N LYS A 41 6.52 4.14 8.32
CA LYS A 41 7.71 4.45 9.12
C LYS A 41 8.73 5.27 8.34
N ASP A 42 8.92 4.95 7.06
CA ASP A 42 9.83 5.70 6.20
C ASP A 42 9.10 6.34 5.03
N ARG A 43 8.39 7.42 5.36
CA ARG A 43 7.64 8.22 4.40
C ARG A 43 8.49 8.84 3.30
N SER A 44 9.80 8.99 3.53
CA SER A 44 10.72 9.62 2.59
C SER A 44 11.06 8.72 1.40
N ARG A 45 10.92 7.39 1.56
CA ARG A 45 11.21 6.40 0.51
C ARG A 45 10.21 6.38 -0.64
N GLY A 46 9.11 7.13 -0.54
CA GLY A 46 8.06 7.13 -1.56
C GLY A 46 7.04 6.02 -1.35
N ALA A 47 6.45 5.56 -2.46
CA ALA A 47 5.38 4.58 -2.47
C ALA A 47 5.41 3.78 -3.77
N PHE A 48 5.02 2.50 -3.69
CA PHE A 48 4.75 1.70 -4.87
C PHE A 48 3.35 1.99 -5.38
N VAL A 49 3.20 2.15 -6.70
CA VAL A 49 1.92 2.47 -7.33
C VAL A 49 1.54 1.36 -8.30
N PHE A 50 0.33 0.85 -8.17
CA PHE A 50 -0.19 -0.27 -8.96
C PHE A 50 -1.53 0.11 -9.61
N PRO A 51 -1.86 -0.43 -10.79
CA PRO A 51 -3.23 -0.42 -11.27
C PRO A 51 -4.15 -1.14 -10.27
N THR A 52 -5.37 -0.62 -10.06
CA THR A 52 -6.33 -1.22 -9.12
C THR A 52 -6.61 -2.69 -9.43
N GLY A 53 -6.71 -3.07 -10.71
CA GLY A 53 -6.94 -4.46 -11.11
C GLY A 53 -5.83 -5.40 -10.61
N SER A 54 -4.56 -5.03 -10.83
CA SER A 54 -3.41 -5.81 -10.34
C SER A 54 -3.37 -5.90 -8.82
N TRP A 55 -3.67 -4.80 -8.12
CA TRP A 55 -3.74 -4.79 -6.66
C TRP A 55 -4.84 -5.71 -6.13
N THR A 56 -6.02 -5.68 -6.74
CA THR A 56 -7.13 -6.58 -6.39
C THR A 56 -6.77 -8.04 -6.60
N SER A 57 -6.16 -8.39 -7.74
CA SER A 57 -5.70 -9.76 -8.01
C SER A 57 -4.66 -10.23 -6.99
N PHE A 58 -3.68 -9.36 -6.67
CA PHE A 58 -2.66 -9.66 -5.67
C PHE A 58 -3.26 -9.95 -4.28
N VAL A 59 -4.14 -9.06 -3.78
CA VAL A 59 -4.80 -9.25 -2.49
C VAL A 59 -5.69 -10.49 -2.49
N GLY A 60 -6.34 -10.81 -3.62
CA GLY A 60 -7.09 -12.05 -3.81
C GLY A 60 -6.22 -13.28 -3.58
N ALA A 61 -5.08 -13.36 -4.27
CA ALA A 61 -4.15 -14.46 -4.15
C ALA A 61 -3.56 -14.60 -2.73
N VAL A 62 -3.22 -13.48 -2.07
CA VAL A 62 -2.77 -13.49 -0.65
C VAL A 62 -3.83 -14.11 0.26
N LYS A 63 -5.11 -13.74 0.09
CA LYS A 63 -6.20 -14.24 0.93
C LYS A 63 -6.48 -15.72 0.72
N GLN A 64 -6.17 -16.23 -0.47
CA GLN A 64 -6.38 -17.64 -0.85
C GLN A 64 -5.14 -18.50 -0.61
N ASP A 65 -4.03 -17.91 -0.15
CA ASP A 65 -2.72 -18.57 0.00
C ASP A 65 -2.21 -19.15 -1.34
N GLU A 66 -2.52 -18.47 -2.44
CA GLU A 66 -2.21 -18.89 -3.82
C GLU A 66 -0.97 -18.17 -4.40
N LEU A 67 -0.30 -17.33 -3.60
CA LEU A 67 0.93 -16.72 -4.06
C LEU A 67 1.98 -17.82 -4.29
N PRO A 68 2.66 -17.84 -5.45
CA PRO A 68 3.79 -18.74 -5.63
C PRO A 68 4.79 -18.45 -4.50
N TYR A 69 5.29 -19.49 -3.85
CA TYR A 69 6.37 -19.35 -2.87
C TYR A 69 7.46 -18.45 -3.46
N ALA A 70 7.66 -17.30 -2.85
CA ALA A 70 8.71 -16.34 -3.18
C ALA A 70 10.06 -16.82 -2.67
#